data_AF-A0A2M7QT05-F1
#
_entry.id   AF-A0A2M7QT05-F1
#
_cell.length_a   1.000
_cell.length_b   1.000
_cell.length_c   1.000
_cell.angle_alpha   90.00
_cell.angle_beta   90.00
_cell.angle_gamma   90.00
#
_symmetry.space_group_name_H-M   'P 1'
#
loop_
_entity.id
_entity.type
_entity.pdbx_description
1 polymer ?
#
loop_
_entity_poly.entity_id
_entity_poly.type
_entity_poly.pdbx_seq_one_letter_code
_entity_poly.pdbx_strand_id
1 'polypeptide(L)' 'MVKVYSTPTCPYCHTLKAFLKEKGVEFQDIDVSQDEK' A
#
# COMPACT_ATOMS: atom_id res chain seq x y z
N MET A 1 -1.31 -13.23 4.75
CA MET A 1 -1.79 -11.84 4.88
C MET A 1 -0.78 -10.92 4.21
N VAL A 2 -1.15 -10.23 3.14
CA VAL A 2 -0.25 -9.31 2.42
C VAL A 2 -0.24 -7.97 3.15
N LYS A 3 0.94 -7.39 3.37
CA LYS A 3 1.12 -6.06 3.94
C LYS A 3 1.80 -5.17 2.92
N VAL A 4 1.17 -4.03 2.62
CA VAL A 4 1.67 -3.03 1.69
C VAL A 4 2.12 -1.83 2.51
N TYR A 5 3.44 -1.69 2.63
CA TYR A 5 4.05 -0.52 3.25
C TYR A 5 4.17 0.57 2.19
N SER A 6 3.51 1.70 2.42
CA SER A 6 3.41 2.77 1.44
C SER A 6 3.63 4.14 2.07
N THR A 7 3.84 5.14 1.23
CA THR A 7 3.82 6.55 1.63
C THR A 7 2.80 7.29 0.77
N PRO A 8 2.19 8.38 1.27
CA PRO A 8 1.14 9.11 0.55
C PRO A 8 1.66 9.72 -0.75
N THR A 9 2.96 10.07 -0.80
CA THR A 9 3.64 10.65 -1.95
C THR A 9 4.16 9.63 -2.96
N CYS A 10 4.00 8.31 -2.72
CA CYS A 10 4.51 7.26 -3.60
C CYS A 10 3.50 6.91 -4.71
N PRO A 11 3.66 7.39 -5.96
CA PRO A 11 2.73 7.11 -7.06
C PRO A 11 2.66 5.60 -7.37
N TYR A 12 3.78 4.89 -7.29
CA TYR A 12 3.84 3.45 -7.55
C TYR A 12 3.08 2.63 -6.50
N CYS A 13 3.04 3.10 -5.26
CA CYS A 13 2.29 2.45 -4.19
C CYS A 13 0.78 2.51 -4.48
N HIS A 14 0.30 3.61 -5.06
CA HIS A 14 -1.09 3.72 -5.51
C HIS A 14 -1.40 2.75 -6.67
N THR A 15 -0.50 2.63 -7.64
CA THR A 15 -0.64 1.66 -8.74
C THR A 15 -0.68 0.21 -8.24
N LEU A 16 0.21 -0.15 -7.31
CA LEU A 16 0.24 -1.48 -6.70
C LEU A 16 -1.07 -1.81 -5.97
N LYS A 17 -1.57 -0.89 -5.14
CA LYS A 17 -2.84 -1.06 -4.42
C LYS A 17 -4.01 -1.25 -5.37
N ALA A 18 -4.07 -0.48 -6.46
CA ALA A 18 -5.08 -0.61 -7.49
C ALA A 18 -5.03 -1.98 -8.18
N PHE A 19 -3.83 -2.45 -8.54
CA PHE A 19 -3.63 -3.76 -9.14
C PHE A 19 -4.04 -4.91 -8.19
N LEU A 20 -3.64 -4.85 -6.92
CA LEU A 20 -4.01 -5.85 -5.92
C LEU A 20 -5.53 -5.91 -5.71
N LYS A 21 -6.18 -4.74 -5.69
CA LYS A 21 -7.64 -4.63 -5.59
C LYS A 21 -8.35 -5.22 -6.81
N GLU A 22 -7.84 -4.97 -8.03
CA GLU A 22 -8.38 -5.56 -9.26
C GLU A 22 -8.28 -7.09 -9.26
N LYS A 23 -7.20 -7.64 -8.70
CA LYS A 23 -6.99 -9.09 -8.59
C LYS A 23 -7.73 -9.73 -7.40
N GLY A 24 -8.47 -8.95 -6.62
CA GLY A 24 -9.18 -9.46 -5.43
C GLY A 24 -8.24 -9.96 -4.34
N VAL A 25 -7.00 -9.45 -4.31
CA VAL A 25 -6.03 -9.82 -3.28
C VAL A 25 -6.28 -8.97 -2.04
N GLU A 26 -6.56 -9.62 -0.92
CA GLU A 26 -6.64 -8.93 0.37
C GLU A 26 -5.25 -8.49 0.84
N PHE A 27 -5.11 -7.20 1.10
CA PHE A 27 -3.90 -6.62 1.64
C PHE A 27 -4.21 -5.56 2.71
N GLN A 28 -3.29 -5.43 3.67
CA GLN A 28 -3.30 -4.37 4.65
C GLN A 28 -2.42 -3.22 4.15
N ASP A 29 -2.98 -2.01 4.10
CA ASP A 29 -2.23 -0.80 3.81
C ASP A 29 -1.62 -0.22 5.09
N ILE A 30 -0.31 -0.01 5.09
CA ILE A 30 0.45 0.53 6.20
C ILE A 30 1.18 1.77 5.68
N ASP A 31 0.75 2.95 6.11
CA ASP A 31 1.41 4.21 5.79
C ASP A 31 2.63 4.41 6.69
N VAL A 32 3.83 4.31 6.12
CA VAL A 32 5.09 4.46 6.87
C VAL A 32 5.55 5.92 6.97
N SER A 33 4.88 6.87 6.32
CA SER A 33 5.19 8.30 6.48
C SER A 33 4.75 8.88 7.82
N GLN A 34 3.85 8.18 8.52
CA GLN A 34 3.36 8.56 9.84
C GLN A 34 4.16 7.89 10.97
N ASP A 35 5.06 6.97 10.63
CA ASP A 35 5.97 6.29 11.57
C ASP A 35 7.34 6.97 11.51
N GLU A 36 7.44 8.19 12.04
CA GLU A 36 8.73 8.78 12.44
C GLU A 36 9.16 8.16 13.77
N LYS A 37 10.21 7.33 13.74
CA LYS A 37 10.97 6.93 14.94
C LYS A 37 12.27 7.71 15.03
#